data_AF-A0A0H5NK45-F1
#
_entry.id   AF-A0A0H5NK45-F1
#
_cell.length_a   1.000
_cell.length_b   1.000
_cell.length_c   1.000
_cell.angle_alpha   90.00
_cell.angle_beta   90.00
_cell.angle_gamma   90.00
#
_symmetry.space_group_name_H-M   'P 1'
#
loop_
_entity.id
_entity.type
_entity.pdbx_description
1 polymer ?
#
loop_
_entity_poly.entity_id
_entity_poly.type
_entity_poly.pdbx_seq_one_letter_code
_entity_poly.pdbx_strand_id
1 'polypeptide(L)'
;MRAPRNTVAALLAAAALAAFGTACDEAEKAVNKGGDTPCSEFTAQDADKKRTTVTKFLEEERGEAPADQNTLDLAIAAIDLMCSAQADPDTPIHQADLTGVLVPK
;
A
#
# COMPACT_ATOMS: atom_id res chain seq x y z
N MET A 1 -3.14 -25.31 -52.12
CA MET A 1 -3.90 -24.22 -51.45
C MET A 1 -4.09 -24.64 -50.00
N ARG A 2 -3.58 -23.86 -49.04
CA ARG A 2 -3.41 -24.22 -47.62
C ARG A 2 -4.44 -23.42 -46.81
N ALA A 3 -5.36 -24.10 -46.11
CA ALA A 3 -6.35 -23.46 -45.25
C ALA A 3 -5.69 -22.95 -43.95
N PRO A 4 -5.96 -21.72 -43.48
CA PRO A 4 -5.50 -21.27 -42.17
C PRO A 4 -6.37 -21.89 -41.07
N ARG A 5 -5.71 -22.64 -40.20
CA ARG A 5 -6.22 -23.09 -38.90
C ARG A 5 -6.13 -21.90 -37.92
N ASN A 6 -7.04 -21.90 -36.95
CA ASN A 6 -7.01 -21.16 -35.67
C ASN A 6 -7.99 -19.99 -35.56
N THR A 7 -9.27 -20.35 -35.40
CA THR A 7 -10.34 -19.51 -34.86
C THR A 7 -10.76 -20.02 -33.47
N VAL A 8 -9.84 -20.16 -32.51
CA VAL A 8 -10.21 -20.41 -31.09
C VAL A 8 -9.11 -19.86 -30.16
N ALA A 9 -8.93 -18.53 -30.09
CA ALA A 9 -8.01 -17.93 -29.11
C ALA A 9 -8.34 -16.46 -28.78
N ALA A 10 -9.62 -16.08 -28.75
CA ALA A 10 -10.01 -14.68 -28.59
C ALA A 10 -11.01 -14.40 -27.45
N LEU A 11 -11.20 -15.32 -26.50
CA LEU A 11 -12.27 -15.18 -25.48
C LEU A 11 -11.83 -15.24 -24.01
N LEU A 12 -10.53 -15.28 -23.69
CA LEU A 12 -10.07 -15.41 -22.28
C LEU A 12 -9.23 -14.25 -21.73
N ALA A 13 -9.06 -13.14 -22.48
CA ALA A 13 -8.20 -12.04 -22.04
C ALA A 13 -8.94 -10.82 -21.45
N ALA A 14 -10.28 -10.82 -21.42
CA ALA A 14 -11.05 -9.63 -21.04
C ALA A 14 -11.58 -9.62 -19.58
N ALA A 15 -11.41 -10.70 -18.82
CA ALA A 15 -11.98 -10.81 -17.47
C ALA A 15 -11.03 -10.42 -16.33
N ALA A 16 -9.74 -10.17 -16.59
CA ALA A 16 -8.75 -9.90 -15.55
C ALA A 16 -8.69 -8.43 -15.09
N LEU A 17 -9.35 -7.50 -15.78
CA LEU A 17 -9.28 -6.07 -15.47
C LEU A 17 -10.40 -5.57 -14.53
N ALA A 18 -11.47 -6.34 -14.34
CA ALA A 18 -12.59 -5.94 -13.49
C ALA A 18 -12.40 -6.27 -11.99
N ALA A 19 -11.41 -7.12 -11.64
CA ALA A 19 -11.17 -7.53 -10.26
C ALA A 19 -10.32 -6.53 -9.45
N PHE A 20 -9.67 -5.56 -10.10
CA PHE A 20 -8.88 -4.54 -9.41
C PHE A 20 -9.71 -3.33 -8.93
N GLY A 21 -10.92 -3.13 -9.46
CA GLY A 21 -11.75 -1.97 -9.11
C GLY A 21 -12.47 -2.10 -7.76
N THR A 22 -12.86 -3.32 -7.36
CA THR A 22 -13.61 -3.53 -6.10
C THR A 22 -12.72 -3.78 -4.89
N ALA A 23 -11.43 -4.06 -5.10
CA ALA A 23 -10.46 -4.24 -4.02
C ALA A 23 -9.89 -2.92 -3.51
N CYS A 24 -9.83 -1.88 -4.36
CA CYS A 24 -9.41 -0.55 -3.94
C CYS A 24 -10.45 0.11 -3.02
N ASP A 25 -11.74 0.08 -3.35
CA ASP A 25 -12.79 0.78 -2.58
C ASP A 25 -12.92 0.29 -1.12
N GLU A 26 -12.80 -1.01 -0.88
CA GLU A 26 -12.90 -1.60 0.46
C GLU A 26 -11.57 -1.48 1.24
N ALA A 27 -10.42 -1.55 0.55
CA ALA A 27 -9.15 -1.17 1.15
C ALA A 27 -9.17 0.31 1.53
N GLU A 28 -9.67 1.19 0.66
CA GLU A 28 -9.72 2.64 0.82
C GLU A 28 -10.46 3.06 2.09
N LYS A 29 -11.58 2.41 2.44
CA LYS A 29 -12.33 2.71 3.68
C LYS A 29 -11.60 2.31 4.95
N ALA A 30 -10.87 1.20 4.94
CA ALA A 30 -10.10 0.74 6.10
C ALA A 30 -8.77 1.49 6.26
N VAL A 31 -8.11 1.84 5.15
CA VAL A 31 -6.75 2.45 5.13
C VAL A 31 -6.75 3.97 4.94
N ASN A 32 -7.92 4.62 4.96
CA ASN A 32 -8.06 6.09 4.82
C ASN A 32 -7.53 6.90 6.01
N LYS A 33 -6.83 6.25 6.93
CA LYS A 33 -6.21 6.90 8.08
C LYS A 33 -4.79 7.38 7.78
N GLY A 34 -4.15 6.91 6.69
CA GLY A 34 -2.80 7.36 6.33
C GLY A 34 -1.85 7.32 7.54
N GLY A 35 -1.28 8.48 7.88
CA GLY A 35 -0.43 8.65 9.06
C GLY A 35 -1.08 8.36 10.43
N ASP A 36 -2.40 8.44 10.51
CA ASP A 36 -3.21 8.18 11.72
C ASP A 36 -3.53 6.70 11.96
N THR A 37 -3.09 5.79 11.06
CA THR A 37 -3.24 4.34 11.31
C THR A 37 -2.49 3.97 12.60
N PRO A 38 -3.14 3.32 13.59
CA PRO A 38 -2.45 2.81 14.79
C PRO A 38 -1.47 1.68 14.45
N CYS A 39 -0.38 1.55 15.18
CA CYS A 39 0.61 0.49 14.98
C CYS A 39 0.02 -0.93 15.07
N SER A 40 -0.94 -1.16 15.96
CA SER A 40 -1.67 -2.43 16.04
C SER A 40 -2.50 -2.73 14.80
N GLU A 41 -3.09 -1.71 14.19
CA GLU A 41 -3.84 -1.84 12.94
C GLU A 41 -2.89 -2.07 11.77
N PHE A 42 -1.82 -1.29 11.67
CA PHE A 42 -0.83 -1.39 10.59
C PHE A 42 -0.18 -2.77 10.53
N THR A 43 0.28 -3.28 11.67
CA THR A 43 0.98 -4.58 11.73
C THR A 43 0.06 -5.76 11.41
N ALA A 44 -1.25 -5.61 11.60
CA ALA A 44 -2.26 -6.61 11.26
C ALA A 44 -2.69 -6.60 9.78
N GLN A 45 -2.29 -5.58 9.01
CA GLN A 45 -2.62 -5.48 7.59
C GLN A 45 -1.82 -6.47 6.73
N ASP A 46 -2.43 -6.89 5.63
CA ASP A 46 -1.72 -7.56 4.53
C ASP A 46 -0.85 -6.57 3.74
N ALA A 47 0.03 -7.09 2.88
CA ALA A 47 1.01 -6.29 2.13
C ALA A 47 0.36 -5.21 1.24
N ASP A 48 -0.78 -5.50 0.62
CA ASP A 48 -1.47 -4.57 -0.27
C ASP A 48 -2.09 -3.41 0.51
N LYS A 49 -2.68 -3.70 1.68
CA LYS A 49 -3.18 -2.67 2.59
C LYS A 49 -2.06 -1.81 3.15
N LYS A 50 -0.93 -2.40 3.57
CA LYS A 50 0.25 -1.65 4.03
C LYS A 50 0.73 -0.68 2.95
N ARG A 51 0.83 -1.14 1.70
CA ARG A 51 1.20 -0.27 0.58
C ARG A 51 0.24 0.90 0.42
N THR A 52 -1.06 0.65 0.56
CA THR A 52 -2.07 1.71 0.44
C THR A 52 -1.99 2.70 1.60
N THR A 53 -1.87 2.24 2.85
CA THR A 53 -1.67 3.10 4.03
C THR A 53 -0.42 3.95 3.90
N VAL A 54 0.72 3.36 3.54
CA VAL A 54 1.99 4.08 3.40
C VAL A 54 1.97 5.06 2.22
N THR A 55 1.32 4.70 1.10
CA THR A 55 1.13 5.63 -0.02
C THR A 55 0.38 6.88 0.44
N LYS A 56 -0.76 6.70 1.13
CA LYS A 56 -1.55 7.82 1.65
C LYS A 56 -0.77 8.65 2.67
N PHE A 57 -0.08 8.00 3.60
CA PHE A 57 0.78 8.67 4.58
C PHE A 57 1.85 9.54 3.90
N LEU A 58 2.55 9.01 2.89
CA LEU A 58 3.59 9.77 2.19
C LEU A 58 3.01 10.89 1.32
N GLU A 59 1.83 10.71 0.73
CA GLU A 59 1.12 11.77 0.01
C GLU A 59 0.69 12.91 0.94
N GLU A 60 0.19 12.59 2.13
CA GLU A 60 -0.17 13.56 3.18
C GLU A 60 1.04 14.36 3.68
N GLU A 61 2.17 13.68 3.93
CA GLU A 61 3.40 14.33 4.44
C GLU A 61 4.12 15.17 3.39
N ARG A 62 4.17 14.71 2.13
CA ARG A 62 5.00 15.33 1.09
C ARG A 62 4.22 16.32 0.23
N GLY A 63 2.90 16.16 0.10
CA GLY A 63 2.07 16.99 -0.79
C GLY A 63 2.46 16.89 -2.26
N GLU A 64 3.19 15.85 -2.66
CA GLU A 64 3.82 15.68 -3.96
C GLU A 64 3.47 14.32 -4.59
N ALA A 65 4.05 14.04 -5.77
CA ALA A 65 3.78 12.84 -6.55
C ALA A 65 4.02 11.53 -5.75
N PRO A 66 3.32 10.44 -6.11
CA PRO A 66 3.40 9.17 -5.40
C PRO A 66 4.84 8.66 -5.29
N ALA A 67 5.21 8.14 -4.12
CA ALA A 67 6.51 7.54 -3.89
C ALA A 67 6.73 6.34 -4.83
N ASP A 68 7.98 6.15 -5.27
CA ASP A 68 8.35 4.97 -6.04
C ASP A 68 8.30 3.69 -5.19
N GLN A 69 8.32 2.53 -5.83
CA GLN A 69 8.13 1.26 -5.13
C GLN A 69 9.21 0.93 -4.11
N ASN A 70 10.48 1.31 -4.35
CA ASN A 70 11.54 1.05 -3.38
C ASN A 70 11.35 1.93 -2.13
N THR A 71 10.92 3.19 -2.33
CA THR A 71 10.59 4.09 -1.23
C THR A 71 9.41 3.56 -0.40
N LEU A 72 8.36 3.06 -1.05
CA LEU A 72 7.22 2.45 -0.37
C LEU A 72 7.63 1.21 0.43
N ASP A 73 8.38 0.28 -0.18
CA ASP A 73 8.79 -0.95 0.48
C ASP A 73 9.72 -0.67 1.68
N LEU A 74 10.63 0.30 1.54
CA LEU A 74 11.48 0.75 2.64
C LEU A 74 10.67 1.39 3.78
N ALA A 75 9.71 2.25 3.45
CA ALA A 75 8.85 2.88 4.43
C ALA A 75 7.98 1.85 5.17
N ILE A 76 7.41 0.86 4.47
CA ILE A 76 6.68 -0.25 5.09
C ILE A 76 7.57 -0.99 6.09
N ALA A 77 8.79 -1.37 5.68
CA ALA A 77 9.71 -2.09 6.55
C ALA A 77 10.14 -1.27 7.78
N ALA A 78 10.37 0.04 7.60
CA ALA A 78 10.69 0.93 8.70
C ALA A 78 9.52 1.03 9.69
N ILE A 79 8.31 1.28 9.21
CA ILE A 79 7.12 1.38 10.06
C ILE A 79 6.86 0.06 10.78
N ASP A 80 7.00 -1.09 10.12
CA ASP A 80 6.89 -2.41 10.76
C ASP A 80 7.90 -2.59 11.90
N LEU A 81 9.17 -2.24 11.66
CA LEU A 81 10.20 -2.32 12.69
C LEU A 81 9.85 -1.42 13.89
N MET A 82 9.42 -0.18 13.63
CA MET A 82 9.10 0.77 14.69
C MET A 82 7.86 0.35 15.46
N CYS A 83 6.78 -0.01 14.78
CA CYS A 83 5.57 -0.51 15.42
C CYS A 83 5.80 -1.80 16.22
N SER A 84 6.75 -2.65 15.81
CA SER A 84 7.15 -3.83 16.60
C SER A 84 7.91 -3.48 17.88
N ALA A 85 8.57 -2.32 17.92
CA ALA A 85 9.34 -1.83 19.06
C ALA A 85 8.53 -0.91 20.00
N GLN A 86 7.41 -0.35 19.53
CA GLN A 86 6.54 0.50 20.33
C GLN A 86 5.85 -0.29 21.45
N ALA A 87 5.86 0.26 22.67
CA ALA A 87 5.15 -0.32 23.81
C ALA A 87 3.64 -0.02 23.77
N ASP A 88 3.24 1.08 23.12
CA ASP A 88 1.85 1.50 22.99
C ASP A 88 1.31 1.11 21.59
N PRO A 89 0.41 0.12 21.50
CA PRO A 89 -0.18 -0.35 20.24
C PRO A 89 -1.07 0.68 19.54
N ASP A 90 -1.51 1.72 20.26
CA ASP A 90 -2.38 2.77 19.75
C ASP A 90 -1.59 3.96 19.18
N THR A 91 -0.25 3.91 19.24
CA THR A 91 0.62 4.92 18.61
C THR A 91 0.30 5.03 17.11
N PRO A 92 -0.07 6.21 16.59
CA PRO A 92 -0.21 6.44 15.16
C PRO A 92 1.12 6.30 14.43
N ILE A 93 1.13 5.76 13.20
CA ILE A 93 2.38 5.55 12.45
C ILE A 93 3.18 6.84 12.22
N HIS A 94 2.54 8.01 12.07
CA HIS A 94 3.26 9.29 11.94
C HIS A 94 4.04 9.70 13.22
N GLN A 95 3.63 9.16 14.37
CA GLN A 95 4.27 9.39 15.68
C GLN A 95 5.18 8.26 16.12
N ALA A 96 5.18 7.14 15.39
CA ALA A 96 6.19 6.10 15.53
C ALA A 96 7.52 6.62 14.96
N ASP A 97 8.08 7.64 15.61
CA ASP A 97 9.33 8.37 15.35
C ASP A 97 9.90 8.33 13.91
N LEU A 98 9.26 9.08 13.02
CA LEU A 98 9.66 9.19 11.61
C LEU A 98 10.60 10.37 11.30
N THR A 99 10.90 11.22 12.31
CA THR A 99 11.58 12.51 12.08
C THR A 99 13.10 12.43 11.89
N GLY A 100 13.69 11.23 12.01
CA GLY A 100 15.12 10.99 11.83
C GLY A 100 15.51 9.94 10.78
N VAL A 101 14.58 9.08 10.34
CA VAL A 101 14.89 7.93 9.45
C VAL A 101 14.24 8.07 8.06
N LEU A 102 13.00 8.57 7.97
CA LEU A 102 12.27 8.62 6.69
C LEU A 102 12.29 10.01 6.02
N VAL A 103 12.49 11.07 6.80
CA VAL A 103 12.66 12.44 6.32
C VAL A 103 13.85 13.06 7.06
N PRO A 104 15.07 13.04 6.48
CA PRO A 104 16.20 13.72 7.09
C PRO A 104 15.94 15.24 7.15
N LYS A 105 16.30 15.88 8.27
CA LYS A 105 16.36 17.34 8.38
C LYS A 105 17.48 17.93 7.53
#